data_AF-A0A517XQA9-F1
#
_entry.id   AF-A0A517XQA9-F1
#
_cell.length_a   1.000
_cell.length_b   1.000
_cell.length_c   1.000
_cell.angle_alpha   90.00
_cell.angle_beta   90.00
_cell.angle_gamma   90.00
#
_symmetry.space_group_name_H-M   'P 1'
#
loop_
_entity.id
_entity.type
_entity.pdbx_description
1 polymer ?
#
loop_
_entity_poly.entity_id
_entity_poly.type
_entity_poly.pdbx_seq_one_letter_code
_entity_poly.pdbx_strand_id
1 'polypeptide(L)'
;MDRDAAAPPFEVVPPVCWKVARGVAAAGGGMILLAALLGLVSPGEGVVGTARVLLVFVGAVTAGVGVWLRPDRWEAWAIGGAAAVVAVFGTPAHWDSFRLVFGVFAVVAGFRLVLVLAPPGWKLGLVAAYMLFHFAGIFCATTAPAPTPWLVDQAYLRVYNQYLQFIYMRNAYHFYSPEPGPAALLACLVKTENGTETTATGEVRKKYDTRWVVMPRRPADVRDPLALSYFRRLSLTDRVSRSSMDFTTAGAFEKTEVRTRRYKLTLPGSDPYYPLHPTEPEFAQYRMPDPNASRFLIPSYAQHLILEHTPNAEAAARTTLKMYRLEHRTLPVEAFIGVGNPDGVPTNPYNPMTYRPYFLGEYRLTSEDPNHPRKARVELVDPQADMLYWLIPIMPNAGPGADKKPFVDHLSIHAGHAFDWSQLR
;
A
#
# COMPACT_ATOMS: atom_id res chain seq x y z
N MET A 1 -34.76 -29.87 -19.63
CA MET A 1 -33.96 -28.63 -19.78
C MET A 1 -33.72 -28.46 -21.26
N ASP A 2 -34.54 -27.65 -21.93
CA ASP A 2 -34.46 -27.45 -23.38
C ASP A 2 -33.25 -26.58 -23.71
N ARG A 3 -32.13 -27.25 -24.01
CA ARG A 3 -30.91 -26.62 -24.52
C ARG A 3 -31.06 -26.11 -25.97
N ASP A 4 -32.14 -26.50 -26.64
CA ASP A 4 -32.42 -26.23 -28.05
C ASP A 4 -33.54 -25.19 -28.28
N ALA A 5 -34.02 -24.53 -27.22
CA ALA A 5 -34.94 -23.41 -27.39
C ALA A 5 -34.20 -22.29 -28.14
N ALA A 6 -34.71 -21.91 -29.32
CA ALA A 6 -34.19 -20.77 -30.07
C ALA A 6 -34.15 -19.56 -29.14
N ALA A 7 -32.97 -18.94 -29.00
CA ALA A 7 -32.83 -17.74 -28.20
C ALA A 7 -33.89 -16.73 -28.66
N PRO A 8 -34.67 -16.14 -27.73
CA PRO A 8 -35.68 -15.17 -28.12
C PRO A 8 -34.99 -14.09 -28.98
N PRO A 9 -35.61 -13.65 -30.08
CA PRO A 9 -35.02 -12.62 -30.91
C PRO A 9 -34.79 -11.40 -30.02
N PHE A 10 -33.52 -11.09 -29.76
CA PHE A 10 -33.17 -9.91 -28.99
C PHE A 10 -33.75 -8.71 -29.74
N GLU A 11 -34.72 -8.04 -29.14
CA GLU A 11 -35.23 -6.78 -29.64
C GLU A 11 -34.09 -5.75 -29.50
N VAL A 12 -33.28 -5.65 -30.56
CA VAL A 12 -32.18 -4.70 -30.62
C VAL A 12 -32.83 -3.32 -30.72
N VAL A 13 -32.92 -2.62 -29.59
CA VAL A 13 -33.35 -1.21 -29.54
C VAL A 13 -32.56 -0.47 -30.63
N PRO A 14 -33.24 0.18 -31.59
CA PRO A 14 -32.54 0.82 -32.69
C PRO A 14 -31.57 1.88 -32.15
N PRO A 15 -30.33 1.94 -32.67
CA PRO A 15 -29.33 2.84 -32.14
C PRO A 15 -29.80 4.30 -32.28
N VAL A 16 -29.52 5.11 -31.26
CA VAL A 16 -29.91 6.53 -31.24
C VAL A 16 -29.39 7.26 -32.48
N CYS A 17 -30.17 8.20 -33.00
CA CYS A 17 -29.79 9.01 -34.16
C CYS A 17 -28.42 9.67 -33.93
N TRP A 18 -27.51 9.54 -34.91
CA TRP A 18 -26.15 10.09 -34.81
C TRP A 18 -26.14 11.60 -34.55
N LYS A 19 -27.10 12.36 -35.11
CA LYS A 19 -27.21 13.80 -34.86
C LYS A 19 -27.40 14.12 -33.37
N VAL A 20 -28.21 13.31 -32.67
CA VAL A 20 -28.45 13.45 -31.23
C VAL A 20 -27.20 13.09 -30.44
N ALA A 21 -26.62 11.90 -30.70
CA ALA A 21 -25.41 11.45 -30.01
C ALA A 21 -24.23 12.43 -30.19
N ARG A 22 -24.03 12.94 -31.40
CA ARG A 22 -23.02 13.96 -31.70
C ARG A 22 -23.29 15.27 -30.97
N GLY A 23 -24.56 15.71 -30.92
CA GLY A 23 -24.96 16.92 -30.19
C GLY A 23 -24.64 16.81 -28.70
N VAL A 24 -24.99 15.67 -28.09
CA VAL A 24 -24.67 15.37 -26.68
C VAL A 24 -23.15 15.34 -26.47
N ALA A 25 -22.40 14.64 -27.33
CA ALA A 25 -20.94 14.57 -27.21
C ALA A 25 -20.27 15.96 -27.32
N ALA A 26 -20.71 16.77 -28.28
CA ALA A 26 -20.19 18.12 -28.51
C ALA A 26 -20.56 19.09 -27.38
N ALA A 27 -21.78 19.00 -26.82
CA ALA A 27 -22.16 19.78 -25.65
C ALA A 27 -21.28 19.45 -24.43
N GLY A 28 -21.03 18.15 -24.21
CA GLY A 28 -20.04 17.66 -23.25
C GLY A 28 -18.66 18.29 -23.44
N GLY A 29 -18.11 18.17 -24.65
CA GLY A 29 -16.82 18.76 -25.01
C GLY A 29 -16.77 20.29 -24.85
N GLY A 30 -17.86 21.00 -25.15
CA GLY A 30 -17.98 22.45 -24.98
C GLY A 30 -17.85 22.89 -23.52
N MET A 31 -18.46 22.16 -22.57
CA MET A 31 -18.30 22.43 -21.14
C MET A 31 -16.85 22.25 -20.67
N ILE A 32 -16.18 21.19 -21.14
CA ILE A 32 -14.77 20.92 -20.81
C ILE A 32 -13.87 22.01 -21.41
N LEU A 33 -14.11 22.42 -22.66
CA LEU A 33 -13.38 23.51 -23.30
C LEU A 33 -13.54 24.83 -22.53
N LEU A 34 -14.76 25.16 -22.09
CA LEU A 34 -15.00 26.33 -21.25
C LEU A 34 -14.19 26.25 -19.94
N ALA A 35 -14.14 25.09 -19.29
CA ALA A 35 -13.32 24.90 -18.09
C ALA A 35 -11.81 25.11 -18.36
N ALA A 36 -11.31 24.67 -19.51
CA ALA A 36 -9.93 24.90 -19.93
C ALA A 36 -9.65 26.39 -20.18
N LEU A 37 -10.55 27.09 -20.88
CA LEU A 37 -10.44 28.54 -21.12
C LEU A 37 -10.49 29.33 -19.81
N LEU A 38 -11.36 28.97 -18.87
CA LEU A 38 -11.38 29.56 -17.52
C LEU A 38 -10.05 29.33 -16.79
N GLY A 39 -9.40 28.19 -17.01
CA GLY A 39 -8.08 27.89 -16.44
C GLY A 39 -6.94 28.76 -16.97
N LEU A 40 -7.06 29.25 -18.21
CA LEU A 40 -6.10 30.19 -18.79
C LEU A 40 -6.23 31.59 -18.18
N VAL A 41 -7.46 31.98 -17.81
CA VAL A 41 -7.74 33.29 -17.20
C VAL A 41 -7.50 33.28 -15.69
N SER A 42 -7.81 32.17 -15.02
CA SER A 42 -7.69 32.02 -13.56
C SER A 42 -7.11 30.65 -13.19
N PRO A 43 -5.77 30.55 -13.10
CA PRO A 43 -5.09 29.29 -12.80
C PRO A 43 -5.12 28.90 -11.31
N GLY A 44 -5.49 29.82 -10.42
CA GLY A 44 -5.43 29.67 -8.97
C GLY A 44 -6.49 28.75 -8.34
N GLU A 45 -6.31 28.49 -7.05
CA GLU A 45 -7.26 27.75 -6.21
C GLU A 45 -8.41 28.67 -5.77
N GLY A 46 -9.64 28.14 -5.64
CA GLY A 46 -10.82 28.91 -5.22
C GLY A 46 -12.08 28.56 -6.01
N VAL A 47 -13.09 29.45 -5.98
CA VAL A 47 -14.41 29.24 -6.58
C VAL A 47 -14.32 28.90 -8.08
N VAL A 48 -13.44 29.56 -8.82
CA VAL A 48 -13.22 29.28 -10.25
C VAL A 48 -12.62 27.89 -10.44
N GLY A 49 -11.68 27.47 -9.59
CA GLY A 49 -11.13 26.11 -9.60
C GLY A 49 -12.21 25.05 -9.37
N THR A 50 -13.10 25.26 -8.39
CA THR A 50 -14.24 24.37 -8.13
C THR A 50 -15.21 24.33 -9.32
N ALA A 51 -15.55 25.48 -9.89
CA ALA A 51 -16.42 25.56 -11.06
C ALA A 51 -15.83 24.81 -12.27
N ARG A 52 -14.51 24.93 -12.49
CA ARG A 52 -13.79 24.17 -13.52
C ARG A 52 -13.90 22.67 -13.32
N VAL A 53 -13.71 22.16 -12.10
CA VAL A 53 -13.85 20.73 -11.80
C VAL A 53 -15.27 20.24 -12.09
N LEU A 54 -16.29 21.00 -11.71
CA LEU A 54 -17.70 20.66 -11.98
C LEU A 54 -18.00 20.65 -13.49
N LEU A 55 -17.54 21.67 -14.23
CA LEU A 55 -17.70 21.75 -15.68
C LEU A 55 -17.00 20.58 -16.40
N VAL A 56 -15.79 20.23 -15.97
CA VAL A 56 -15.07 19.07 -16.51
C VAL A 56 -15.81 17.77 -16.20
N PHE A 57 -16.30 17.60 -14.97
CA PHE A 57 -17.02 16.38 -14.57
C PHE A 57 -18.32 16.20 -15.35
N VAL A 58 -19.20 17.20 -15.35
CA VAL A 58 -20.48 17.16 -16.09
C VAL A 58 -20.22 17.05 -17.59
N GLY A 59 -19.22 17.78 -18.09
CA GLY A 59 -18.80 17.72 -19.49
C GLY A 59 -18.31 16.34 -19.90
N ALA A 60 -17.50 15.69 -19.07
CA ALA A 60 -16.96 14.35 -19.31
C ALA A 60 -18.05 13.27 -19.29
N VAL A 61 -18.97 13.31 -18.32
CA VAL A 61 -20.12 12.40 -18.28
C VAL A 61 -20.98 12.59 -19.53
N THR A 62 -21.30 13.84 -19.88
CA THR A 62 -22.11 14.16 -21.07
C THR A 62 -21.42 13.70 -22.36
N ALA A 63 -20.12 13.97 -22.52
CA ALA A 63 -19.34 13.51 -23.66
C ALA A 63 -19.32 11.96 -23.73
N GLY A 64 -19.10 11.30 -22.59
CA GLY A 64 -19.11 9.85 -22.46
C GLY A 64 -20.46 9.22 -22.84
N VAL A 65 -21.58 9.82 -22.44
CA VAL A 65 -22.92 9.40 -22.87
C VAL A 65 -23.05 9.51 -24.39
N GLY A 66 -22.61 10.61 -24.99
CA GLY A 66 -22.61 10.77 -26.45
C GLY A 66 -21.81 9.68 -27.19
N VAL A 67 -20.65 9.29 -26.64
CA VAL A 67 -19.85 8.16 -27.15
C VAL A 67 -20.58 6.82 -26.97
N TRP A 68 -21.13 6.58 -25.78
CA TRP A 68 -21.84 5.34 -25.44
C TRP A 68 -23.09 5.11 -26.29
N LEU A 69 -23.78 6.18 -26.67
CA LEU A 69 -24.95 6.09 -27.55
C LEU A 69 -24.58 5.61 -28.97
N ARG A 70 -23.36 5.87 -29.45
CA ARG A 70 -22.88 5.52 -30.80
C ARG A 70 -21.39 5.09 -30.81
N PRO A 71 -21.07 3.95 -30.17
CA PRO A 71 -19.69 3.47 -30.07
C PRO A 71 -19.18 2.86 -31.38
N ASP A 72 -20.06 2.68 -32.37
CA ASP A 72 -19.77 2.26 -33.74
C ASP A 72 -19.15 3.36 -34.60
N ARG A 73 -19.34 4.63 -34.22
CA ARG A 73 -18.92 5.80 -35.00
C ARG A 73 -17.54 6.29 -34.58
N TRP A 74 -16.63 6.43 -35.53
CA TRP A 74 -15.29 6.93 -35.27
C TRP A 74 -15.34 8.39 -34.79
N GLU A 75 -16.29 9.17 -35.31
CA GLU A 75 -16.49 10.56 -34.94
C GLU A 75 -16.81 10.73 -33.45
N ALA A 76 -17.54 9.78 -32.86
CA ALA A 76 -17.85 9.78 -31.44
C ALA A 76 -16.57 9.65 -30.61
N TRP A 77 -15.72 8.68 -30.96
CA TRP A 77 -14.42 8.47 -30.31
C TRP A 77 -13.45 9.63 -30.53
N ALA A 78 -13.48 10.28 -31.70
CA ALA A 78 -12.69 11.48 -31.96
C ALA A 78 -13.11 12.64 -31.05
N ILE A 79 -14.41 12.89 -30.90
CA ILE A 79 -14.93 13.91 -29.98
C ILE A 79 -14.59 13.56 -28.53
N GLY A 80 -14.81 12.31 -28.12
CA GLY A 80 -14.48 11.84 -26.77
C GLY A 80 -12.98 11.95 -26.45
N GLY A 81 -12.11 11.59 -27.39
CA GLY A 81 -10.66 11.70 -27.25
C GLY A 81 -10.20 13.15 -27.15
N ALA A 82 -10.71 14.03 -28.02
CA ALA A 82 -10.42 15.47 -27.95
C ALA A 82 -10.91 16.08 -26.63
N ALA A 83 -12.14 15.75 -26.21
CA ALA A 83 -12.71 16.17 -24.95
C ALA A 83 -11.84 15.72 -23.76
N ALA A 84 -11.36 14.47 -23.75
CA ALA A 84 -10.47 13.95 -22.72
C ALA A 84 -9.11 14.68 -22.71
N VAL A 85 -8.49 14.96 -23.86
CA VAL A 85 -7.25 15.76 -23.93
C VAL A 85 -7.48 17.16 -23.36
N VAL A 86 -8.57 17.83 -23.75
CA VAL A 86 -8.89 19.17 -23.22
C VAL A 86 -9.18 19.11 -21.71
N ALA A 87 -9.78 18.03 -21.20
CA ALA A 87 -10.05 17.86 -19.78
C ALA A 87 -8.77 17.78 -18.92
N VAL A 88 -7.65 17.30 -19.48
CA VAL A 88 -6.33 17.34 -18.82
C VAL A 88 -5.92 18.78 -18.49
N PHE A 89 -6.27 19.74 -19.35
CA PHE A 89 -6.00 21.17 -19.14
C PHE A 89 -7.16 21.90 -18.43
N GLY A 90 -8.39 21.43 -18.63
CA GLY A 90 -9.58 21.92 -17.93
C GLY A 90 -9.52 21.72 -16.42
N THR A 91 -8.96 20.59 -15.99
CA THR A 91 -8.82 20.21 -14.59
C THR A 91 -7.70 21.01 -13.90
N PRO A 92 -7.92 21.62 -12.73
CA PRO A 92 -6.88 22.33 -11.98
C PRO A 92 -5.65 21.47 -11.66
N ALA A 93 -4.47 22.07 -11.56
CA ALA A 93 -3.21 21.34 -11.36
C ALA A 93 -3.15 20.53 -10.05
N HIS A 94 -3.80 21.01 -8.98
CA HIS A 94 -3.88 20.30 -7.70
C HIS A 94 -4.81 19.06 -7.75
N TRP A 95 -5.58 18.86 -8.82
CA TRP A 95 -6.38 17.66 -9.10
C TRP A 95 -5.64 16.71 -10.06
N ASP A 96 -4.35 16.48 -9.82
CA ASP A 96 -3.47 15.72 -10.72
C ASP A 96 -3.99 14.31 -11.05
N SER A 97 -4.57 13.61 -10.07
CA SER A 97 -5.16 12.29 -10.30
C SER A 97 -6.29 12.30 -11.36
N PHE A 98 -7.12 13.35 -11.40
CA PHE A 98 -8.15 13.49 -12.43
C PHE A 98 -7.54 13.80 -13.79
N ARG A 99 -6.48 14.62 -13.84
CA ARG A 99 -5.73 14.89 -15.08
C ARG A 99 -5.17 13.59 -15.66
N LEU A 100 -4.59 12.74 -14.82
CA LEU A 100 -4.09 11.42 -15.22
C LEU A 100 -5.22 10.51 -15.74
N VAL A 101 -6.38 10.48 -15.06
CA VAL A 101 -7.56 9.72 -15.53
C VAL A 101 -8.00 10.19 -16.92
N PHE A 102 -8.07 11.50 -17.17
CA PHE A 102 -8.41 12.02 -18.50
C PHE A 102 -7.34 11.74 -19.54
N GLY A 103 -6.06 11.75 -19.16
CA GLY A 103 -4.97 11.29 -20.02
C GLY A 103 -5.18 9.84 -20.46
N VAL A 104 -5.58 8.95 -19.54
CA VAL A 104 -5.92 7.56 -19.89
C VAL A 104 -7.16 7.49 -20.79
N PHE A 105 -8.22 8.24 -20.49
CA PHE A 105 -9.41 8.26 -21.36
C PHE A 105 -9.08 8.74 -22.77
N ALA A 106 -8.18 9.71 -22.93
CA ALA A 106 -7.69 10.14 -24.23
C ALA A 106 -6.97 9.01 -24.98
N VAL A 107 -6.08 8.27 -24.29
CA VAL A 107 -5.38 7.12 -24.88
C VAL A 107 -6.36 6.00 -25.27
N VAL A 108 -7.31 5.67 -24.40
CA VAL A 108 -8.33 4.64 -24.66
C VAL A 108 -9.23 5.04 -25.83
N ALA A 109 -9.69 6.29 -25.87
CA ALA A 109 -10.49 6.81 -26.97
C ALA A 109 -9.71 6.85 -28.28
N GLY A 110 -8.42 7.22 -28.25
CA GLY A 110 -7.52 7.18 -29.40
C GLY A 110 -7.31 5.76 -29.93
N PHE A 111 -7.04 4.80 -29.04
CA PHE A 111 -6.93 3.39 -29.41
C PHE A 111 -8.22 2.88 -30.05
N ARG A 112 -9.37 3.22 -29.48
CA ARG A 112 -10.66 2.79 -30.01
C ARG A 112 -11.01 3.48 -31.33
N LEU A 113 -10.65 4.75 -31.50
CA LEU A 113 -10.76 5.47 -32.77
C LEU A 113 -9.98 4.75 -33.87
N VAL A 114 -8.71 4.39 -33.62
CA VAL A 114 -7.89 3.60 -34.55
C VAL A 114 -8.55 2.26 -34.86
N LEU A 115 -9.08 1.56 -33.85
CA LEU A 115 -9.77 0.29 -34.04
C LEU A 115 -11.03 0.41 -34.90
N VAL A 116 -11.82 1.47 -34.73
CA VAL A 116 -13.05 1.66 -35.53
C VAL A 116 -12.70 1.95 -36.99
N LEU A 117 -11.66 2.75 -37.23
CA LEU A 117 -11.17 3.11 -38.56
C LEU A 117 -10.42 1.96 -39.26
N ALA A 118 -9.85 1.01 -38.52
CA ALA A 118 -9.08 -0.09 -39.08
C ALA A 118 -9.95 -1.04 -39.95
N PRO A 119 -9.38 -1.67 -41.00
CA PRO A 119 -10.07 -2.74 -41.73
C PRO A 119 -10.36 -3.96 -40.83
N PRO A 120 -11.37 -4.80 -41.13
CA PRO A 120 -11.78 -5.91 -40.27
C PRO A 120 -10.66 -6.86 -39.83
N GLY A 121 -9.75 -7.23 -40.74
CA GLY A 121 -8.61 -8.10 -40.40
C GLY A 121 -7.67 -7.48 -39.36
N TRP A 122 -7.44 -6.17 -39.44
CA TRP A 122 -6.62 -5.42 -38.47
C TRP A 122 -7.33 -5.28 -37.13
N LYS A 123 -8.66 -5.16 -37.09
CA LYS A 123 -9.42 -5.12 -35.83
C LYS A 123 -9.19 -6.38 -35.02
N LEU A 124 -9.29 -7.55 -35.67
CA LEU A 124 -9.03 -8.83 -35.02
C LEU A 124 -7.59 -8.92 -34.53
N GLY A 125 -6.62 -8.53 -35.36
CA GLY A 125 -5.20 -8.51 -34.99
C GLY A 125 -4.91 -7.64 -33.78
N LEU A 126 -5.45 -6.41 -33.73
CA LEU A 126 -5.27 -5.49 -32.60
C LEU A 126 -5.91 -6.00 -31.31
N VAL A 127 -7.13 -6.56 -31.39
CA VAL A 127 -7.82 -7.13 -30.23
C VAL A 127 -7.07 -8.37 -29.73
N ALA A 128 -6.63 -9.24 -30.63
CA ALA A 128 -5.81 -10.41 -30.29
C ALA A 128 -4.49 -9.99 -29.64
N ALA A 129 -3.78 -9.00 -30.19
CA ALA A 129 -2.54 -8.47 -29.62
C ALA A 129 -2.75 -7.89 -28.21
N TYR A 130 -3.84 -7.16 -27.98
CA TYR A 130 -4.19 -6.65 -26.65
C TYR A 130 -4.47 -7.79 -25.66
N MET A 131 -5.24 -8.81 -26.07
CA MET A 131 -5.49 -9.97 -25.21
C MET A 131 -4.19 -10.73 -24.90
N LEU A 132 -3.34 -10.96 -25.89
CA LEU A 132 -2.03 -11.58 -25.70
C LEU A 132 -1.16 -10.76 -24.75
N PHE A 133 -1.10 -9.43 -24.90
CA PHE A 133 -0.40 -8.54 -23.97
C PHE A 133 -0.93 -8.67 -22.54
N HIS A 134 -2.26 -8.65 -22.37
CA HIS A 134 -2.89 -8.78 -21.06
C HIS A 134 -2.56 -10.10 -20.37
N PHE A 135 -2.77 -11.23 -21.07
CA PHE A 135 -2.50 -12.56 -20.53
C PHE A 135 -1.00 -12.84 -20.36
N ALA A 136 -0.14 -12.30 -21.23
CA ALA A 136 1.31 -12.34 -21.03
C ALA A 136 1.71 -11.58 -19.76
N GLY A 137 1.05 -10.46 -19.44
CA GLY A 137 1.25 -9.76 -18.17
C GLY A 137 0.91 -10.62 -16.96
N ILE A 138 -0.25 -11.27 -16.97
CA ILE A 138 -0.65 -12.21 -15.90
C ILE A 138 0.35 -13.36 -15.78
N PHE A 139 0.76 -13.95 -16.90
CA PHE A 139 1.75 -15.03 -16.92
C PHE A 139 3.13 -14.58 -16.42
N CYS A 140 3.57 -13.38 -16.79
CA CYS A 140 4.79 -12.78 -16.24
C CYS A 140 4.66 -12.57 -14.72
N ALA A 141 3.49 -12.19 -14.21
CA ALA A 141 3.31 -11.99 -12.76
C ALA A 141 3.47 -13.29 -11.96
N THR A 142 3.06 -14.44 -12.51
CA THR A 142 3.23 -15.75 -11.85
C THR A 142 4.65 -16.30 -11.98
N THR A 143 5.39 -15.87 -12.99
CA THR A 143 6.76 -16.35 -13.28
C THR A 143 7.87 -15.37 -12.85
N ALA A 144 7.53 -14.15 -12.44
CA ALA A 144 8.46 -13.13 -11.95
C ALA A 144 9.03 -13.37 -10.53
N PRO A 145 8.40 -14.10 -9.59
CA PRO A 145 9.04 -14.42 -8.33
C PRO A 145 10.34 -15.19 -8.54
N ALA A 146 11.36 -14.89 -7.74
CA ALA A 146 12.65 -15.56 -7.85
C ALA A 146 12.53 -17.06 -7.47
N PRO A 147 13.30 -17.95 -8.12
CA PRO A 147 14.21 -17.68 -9.23
C PRO A 147 13.46 -17.44 -10.56
N THR A 148 13.77 -16.35 -11.27
CA THR A 148 13.14 -16.00 -12.55
C THR A 148 14.18 -15.66 -13.62
N PRO A 149 13.96 -15.97 -14.91
CA PRO A 149 14.84 -15.51 -15.98
C PRO A 149 14.90 -13.98 -16.05
N TRP A 150 16.09 -13.42 -16.28
CA TRP A 150 16.29 -11.96 -16.36
C TRP A 150 15.34 -11.25 -17.33
N LEU A 151 15.04 -11.87 -18.48
CA LEU A 151 14.13 -11.28 -19.47
C LEU A 151 12.68 -11.16 -18.93
N VAL A 152 12.21 -12.16 -18.19
CA VAL A 152 10.89 -12.14 -17.56
C VAL A 152 10.85 -11.06 -16.48
N ASP A 153 11.90 -10.97 -15.66
CA ASP A 153 12.02 -9.94 -14.64
C ASP A 153 12.00 -8.52 -15.25
N GLN A 154 12.77 -8.27 -16.32
CA GLN A 154 12.76 -6.96 -16.97
C GLN A 154 11.41 -6.63 -17.63
N ALA A 155 10.79 -7.58 -18.33
CA ALA A 155 9.48 -7.38 -18.95
C ALA A 155 8.41 -7.10 -17.88
N TYR A 156 8.46 -7.85 -16.77
CA TYR A 156 7.55 -7.64 -15.65
C TYR A 156 7.79 -6.29 -14.99
N LEU A 157 9.00 -5.99 -14.50
CA LEU A 157 9.28 -4.79 -13.73
C LEU A 157 9.04 -3.50 -14.51
N ARG A 158 9.40 -3.47 -15.80
CA ARG A 158 9.34 -2.24 -16.62
C ARG A 158 8.01 -2.04 -17.34
N VAL A 159 7.32 -3.12 -17.73
CA VAL A 159 6.11 -3.03 -18.56
C VAL A 159 4.89 -3.57 -17.80
N TYR A 160 4.87 -4.87 -17.52
CA TYR A 160 3.63 -5.51 -17.04
C TYR A 160 3.25 -5.14 -15.61
N ASN A 161 4.21 -4.90 -14.71
CA ASN A 161 3.93 -4.52 -13.32
C ASN A 161 3.19 -3.18 -13.25
N GLN A 162 3.58 -2.20 -14.09
CA GLN A 162 2.89 -0.90 -14.16
C GLN A 162 1.48 -1.06 -14.72
N TYR A 163 1.33 -1.83 -15.81
CA TYR A 163 0.03 -2.13 -16.42
C TYR A 163 -0.92 -2.87 -15.46
N LEU A 164 -0.46 -3.96 -14.84
CA LEU A 164 -1.25 -4.75 -13.89
C LEU A 164 -1.59 -3.95 -12.63
N GLN A 165 -0.69 -3.10 -12.16
CA GLN A 165 -0.98 -2.18 -11.07
C GLN A 165 -2.06 -1.16 -11.47
N PHE A 166 -2.00 -0.65 -12.71
CA PHE A 166 -2.97 0.30 -13.24
C PHE A 166 -4.39 -0.28 -13.31
N ILE A 167 -4.54 -1.51 -13.81
CA ILE A 167 -5.83 -2.20 -13.90
C ILE A 167 -6.24 -2.94 -12.61
N TYR A 168 -5.52 -2.70 -11.52
CA TYR A 168 -5.80 -3.29 -10.20
C TYR A 168 -5.73 -4.83 -10.16
N MET A 169 -4.87 -5.45 -10.97
CA MET A 169 -4.69 -6.90 -11.05
C MET A 169 -3.44 -7.44 -10.32
N ARG A 170 -2.75 -6.61 -9.53
CA ARG A 170 -1.57 -7.05 -8.75
C ARG A 170 -1.91 -7.58 -7.36
N ASN A 171 -3.14 -7.41 -6.88
CA ASN A 171 -3.49 -7.88 -5.56
C ASN A 171 -3.72 -9.40 -5.59
N ALA A 172 -2.76 -10.17 -5.10
CA ALA A 172 -2.79 -11.64 -5.10
C ALA A 172 -4.03 -12.22 -4.36
N TYR A 173 -4.61 -11.43 -3.44
CA TYR A 173 -5.87 -11.75 -2.78
C TYR A 173 -7.06 -11.92 -3.75
N HIS A 174 -6.99 -11.36 -4.96
CA HIS A 174 -8.06 -11.49 -5.96
C HIS A 174 -7.92 -12.75 -6.83
N PHE A 175 -6.75 -13.40 -6.86
CA PHE A 175 -6.47 -14.43 -7.86
C PHE A 175 -6.37 -15.85 -7.28
N TYR A 176 -5.52 -16.16 -6.29
CA TYR A 176 -5.15 -17.57 -6.08
C TYR A 176 -4.63 -18.01 -4.70
N SER A 177 -4.89 -17.30 -3.59
CA SER A 177 -4.36 -17.77 -2.30
C SER A 177 -5.48 -18.38 -1.44
N PRO A 178 -5.74 -19.71 -1.52
CA PRO A 178 -6.57 -20.41 -0.53
C PRO A 178 -5.98 -20.28 0.88
N GLU A 179 -4.68 -20.01 0.98
CA GLU A 179 -3.99 -19.59 2.20
C GLU A 179 -3.32 -18.23 1.96
N PRO A 180 -4.05 -17.10 2.07
CA PRO A 180 -3.39 -15.81 1.99
C PRO A 180 -2.26 -15.80 3.02
N GLY A 181 -1.04 -15.53 2.53
CA GLY A 181 0.11 -15.38 3.40
C GLY A 181 -0.19 -14.40 4.55
N PRO A 182 0.52 -14.53 5.68
CA PRO A 182 0.21 -13.79 6.89
C PRO A 182 0.14 -12.29 6.60
N ALA A 183 -1.00 -11.66 6.92
CA ALA A 183 -1.14 -10.23 6.72
C ALA A 183 -0.09 -9.49 7.58
N ALA A 184 0.68 -8.62 6.93
CA ALA A 184 1.65 -7.77 7.61
C ALA A 184 1.01 -6.42 7.95
N LEU A 185 1.07 -6.04 9.21
CA LEU A 185 0.75 -4.70 9.69
C LEU A 185 2.06 -3.99 10.06
N LEU A 186 2.06 -2.67 10.00
CA LEU A 186 3.13 -1.85 10.57
C LEU A 186 2.59 -1.17 11.83
N ALA A 187 3.25 -1.43 12.96
CA ALA A 187 3.03 -0.71 14.20
C ALA A 187 4.23 0.22 14.42
N CYS A 188 3.97 1.51 14.53
CA CYS A 188 5.01 2.53 14.67
C CYS A 188 4.78 3.31 15.95
N LEU A 189 5.79 3.39 16.81
CA LEU A 189 5.78 4.29 17.97
C LEU A 189 6.42 5.61 17.55
N VAL A 190 5.58 6.64 17.41
CA VAL A 190 6.01 8.03 17.20
C VAL A 190 6.38 8.59 18.57
N LYS A 191 7.61 9.05 18.74
CA LYS A 191 8.13 9.60 19.99
C LYS A 191 8.68 11.01 19.74
N THR A 192 7.98 12.04 20.20
CA THR A 192 8.34 13.44 20.00
C THR A 192 8.82 14.05 21.31
N GLU A 193 10.02 14.65 21.32
CA GLU A 193 10.52 15.38 22.49
C GLU A 193 9.80 16.74 22.61
N ASN A 194 8.93 16.87 23.62
CA ASN A 194 8.09 18.05 23.84
C ASN A 194 8.64 18.98 24.94
N GLY A 195 9.77 18.65 25.53
CA GLY A 195 10.43 19.48 26.55
C GLY A 195 11.26 18.65 27.52
N THR A 196 11.49 19.23 28.69
CA THR A 196 12.14 18.55 29.82
C THR A 196 11.23 18.54 31.03
N GLU A 197 11.36 17.52 31.86
CA GLU A 197 10.66 17.34 33.12
C GLU A 197 11.70 17.06 34.21
N THR A 198 11.64 17.81 35.30
CA THR A 198 12.49 17.58 36.47
C THR A 198 11.81 16.54 37.36
N THR A 199 12.46 15.41 37.58
CA THR A 199 11.95 14.37 38.48
C THR A 199 11.92 14.87 39.93
N ALA A 200 11.20 14.17 40.80
CA ALA A 200 11.20 14.46 42.24
C ALA A 200 12.61 14.40 42.88
N THR A 201 13.58 13.75 42.22
CA THR A 201 14.99 13.68 42.63
C THR A 201 15.85 14.84 42.09
N GLY A 202 15.26 15.78 41.33
CA GLY A 202 15.98 16.90 40.71
C GLY A 202 16.64 16.57 39.36
N GLU A 203 16.47 15.37 38.82
CA GLU A 203 17.06 14.96 37.54
C GLU A 203 16.23 15.53 36.38
N VAL A 204 16.86 16.29 35.49
CA VAL A 204 16.19 16.83 34.29
C VAL A 204 16.14 15.74 33.22
N ARG A 205 14.96 15.19 32.97
CA ARG A 205 14.73 14.19 31.92
C ARG A 205 13.99 14.79 30.74
N LYS A 206 14.24 14.26 29.55
CA LYS A 206 13.46 14.64 28.36
C LYS A 206 12.04 14.11 28.49
N LYS A 207 11.06 14.99 28.30
CA LYS A 207 9.65 14.63 28.26
C LYS A 207 9.26 14.30 26.83
N TYR A 208 8.72 13.11 26.64
CA TYR A 208 8.31 12.63 25.33
C TYR A 208 6.79 12.51 25.27
N ASP A 209 6.22 12.96 24.15
CA ASP A 209 4.88 12.56 23.73
C ASP A 209 5.00 11.34 22.82
N THR A 210 4.38 10.25 23.25
CA THR A 210 4.47 8.94 22.60
C THR A 210 3.10 8.50 22.13
N ARG A 211 3.00 8.05 20.88
CA ARG A 211 1.77 7.46 20.35
C ARG A 211 2.04 6.31 19.40
N TRP A 212 1.17 5.31 19.48
CA TRP A 212 1.14 4.22 18.51
C TRP A 212 0.34 4.59 17.27
N VAL A 213 0.93 4.30 16.12
CA VAL A 213 0.30 4.40 14.80
C VAL A 213 0.38 3.03 14.17
N VAL A 214 -0.78 2.41 13.95
CA VAL A 214 -0.89 1.11 13.28
C VAL A 214 -1.46 1.33 11.88
N MET A 215 -0.93 0.62 10.88
CA MET A 215 -1.50 0.60 9.54
C MET A 215 -1.35 -0.78 8.87
N PRO A 216 -2.31 -1.17 8.00
CA PRO A 216 -3.63 -0.55 7.86
C PRO A 216 -4.57 -0.86 9.05
N ARG A 217 -5.64 -0.08 9.24
CA ARG A 217 -6.68 -0.28 10.28
C ARG A 217 -8.10 -0.30 9.69
N ARG A 218 -8.87 -1.36 9.97
CA ARG A 218 -10.31 -1.46 9.62
C ARG A 218 -11.15 -1.13 10.87
N PRO A 219 -11.44 0.15 11.15
CA PRO A 219 -12.32 0.85 10.23
C PRO A 219 -11.74 2.13 9.63
N ALA A 220 -10.68 2.69 10.20
CA ALA A 220 -10.17 4.01 9.81
C ALA A 220 -9.74 4.13 8.33
N ASP A 221 -9.29 3.02 7.74
CA ASP A 221 -8.81 2.95 6.36
C ASP A 221 -9.83 2.35 5.38
N VAL A 222 -11.00 1.92 5.83
CA VAL A 222 -12.10 1.49 4.94
C VAL A 222 -12.98 2.71 4.69
N ARG A 223 -12.55 3.59 3.78
CA ARG A 223 -13.26 4.86 3.47
C ARG A 223 -14.18 4.75 2.26
N ASP A 224 -14.03 3.70 1.47
CA ASP A 224 -14.80 3.44 0.25
C ASP A 224 -15.46 2.05 0.31
N PRO A 225 -16.58 1.82 -0.41
CA PRO A 225 -17.31 0.54 -0.38
C PRO A 225 -16.48 -0.68 -0.80
N LEU A 226 -15.39 -0.46 -1.54
CA LEU A 226 -14.49 -1.50 -2.03
C LEU A 226 -13.24 -1.64 -1.14
N ALA A 227 -13.12 -0.84 -0.07
CA ALA A 227 -11.97 -0.76 0.81
C ALA A 227 -10.63 -0.54 0.07
N LEU A 228 -10.64 0.15 -1.07
CA LEU A 228 -9.44 0.42 -1.88
C LEU A 228 -8.36 1.15 -1.08
N SER A 229 -8.73 2.10 -0.22
CA SER A 229 -7.74 2.78 0.64
C SER A 229 -7.06 1.80 1.61
N TYR A 230 -7.81 0.86 2.18
CA TYR A 230 -7.27 -0.20 3.03
C TYR A 230 -6.34 -1.12 2.24
N PHE A 231 -6.76 -1.63 1.08
CA PHE A 231 -5.97 -2.56 0.28
C PHE A 231 -4.71 -1.91 -0.30
N ARG A 232 -4.76 -0.61 -0.64
CA ARG A 232 -3.56 0.14 -1.01
C ARG A 232 -2.56 0.16 0.15
N ARG A 233 -2.98 0.54 1.35
CA ARG A 233 -2.11 0.52 2.54
C ARG A 233 -1.62 -0.90 2.87
N LEU A 234 -2.46 -1.93 2.76
CA LEU A 234 -2.05 -3.32 2.94
C LEU A 234 -0.96 -3.74 1.94
N SER A 235 -1.08 -3.35 0.67
CA SER A 235 -0.06 -3.66 -0.35
C SER A 235 1.29 -2.99 -0.06
N LEU A 236 1.28 -1.89 0.69
CA LEU A 236 2.47 -1.18 1.09
C LEU A 236 3.14 -1.85 2.28
N THR A 237 2.36 -2.27 3.29
CA THR A 237 2.89 -3.04 4.43
C THR A 237 3.42 -4.41 3.97
N ASP A 238 2.80 -5.03 2.97
CA ASP A 238 3.29 -6.26 2.33
C ASP A 238 4.63 -6.06 1.60
N ARG A 239 4.85 -4.90 0.97
CA ARG A 239 6.16 -4.62 0.36
C ARG A 239 7.27 -4.45 1.39
N VAL A 240 6.95 -3.90 2.56
CA VAL A 240 7.89 -3.80 3.69
C VAL A 240 8.10 -5.18 4.35
N SER A 241 7.13 -6.09 4.23
CA SER A 241 7.21 -7.44 4.81
C SER A 241 8.06 -8.40 3.99
N ARG A 242 8.42 -8.08 2.74
CA ARG A 242 9.32 -8.91 1.94
C ARG A 242 10.70 -8.97 2.58
N SER A 243 10.96 -10.08 3.23
CA SER A 243 12.26 -10.42 3.82
C SER A 243 12.79 -11.69 3.18
N SER A 244 14.09 -11.72 2.94
CA SER A 244 14.76 -12.96 2.55
C SER A 244 14.91 -13.84 3.79
N MET A 245 14.32 -15.05 3.77
CA MET A 245 14.59 -16.07 4.80
C MET A 245 15.96 -16.64 4.53
N ASP A 246 16.99 -15.93 4.97
CA ASP A 246 18.32 -16.18 4.45
C ASP A 246 19.33 -16.24 5.58
N PHE A 247 19.55 -17.47 6.06
CA PHE A 247 20.71 -17.83 6.86
C PHE A 247 21.79 -18.54 6.03
N THR A 248 21.55 -18.80 4.75
CA THR A 248 22.39 -19.70 3.93
C THR A 248 23.20 -18.98 2.84
N THR A 249 22.95 -17.71 2.54
CA THR A 249 23.78 -16.94 1.60
C THR A 249 25.03 -16.33 2.23
N ALA A 250 25.96 -15.94 1.34
CA ALA A 250 27.31 -15.45 1.57
C ALA A 250 27.48 -14.24 2.51
N GLY A 251 26.40 -13.65 3.06
CA GLY A 251 26.44 -12.63 4.12
C GLY A 251 26.71 -13.18 5.52
N ALA A 252 27.38 -14.33 5.66
CA ALA A 252 27.51 -15.07 6.92
C ALA A 252 28.19 -14.29 8.06
N PHE A 253 29.09 -13.35 7.73
CA PHE A 253 29.81 -12.55 8.72
C PHE A 253 28.89 -11.57 9.48
N GLU A 254 28.14 -10.74 8.74
CA GLU A 254 27.17 -9.80 9.33
C GLU A 254 26.12 -10.55 10.17
N LYS A 255 25.69 -11.73 9.71
CA LYS A 255 24.75 -12.59 10.45
C LYS A 255 25.33 -13.10 11.77
N THR A 256 26.63 -13.42 11.81
CA THR A 256 27.29 -13.90 13.03
C THR A 256 27.37 -12.79 14.08
N GLU A 257 27.75 -11.57 13.68
CA GLU A 257 27.79 -10.41 14.57
C GLU A 257 26.40 -10.05 15.11
N VAL A 258 25.40 -9.98 14.22
CA VAL A 258 24.00 -9.73 14.58
C VAL A 258 23.47 -10.81 15.54
N ARG A 259 23.81 -12.08 15.30
CA ARG A 259 23.48 -13.19 16.20
C ARG A 259 24.13 -13.02 17.57
N THR A 260 25.44 -12.76 17.63
CA THR A 260 26.15 -12.57 18.91
C THR A 260 25.52 -11.48 19.76
N ARG A 261 25.12 -10.35 19.16
CA ARG A 261 24.39 -9.28 19.86
C ARG A 261 23.05 -9.75 20.40
N ARG A 262 22.26 -10.43 19.56
CA ARG A 262 20.96 -10.97 19.97
C ARG A 262 21.07 -11.89 21.18
N TYR A 263 22.06 -12.78 21.20
CA TYR A 263 22.27 -13.75 22.28
C TYR A 263 22.66 -13.10 23.62
N LYS A 264 23.31 -11.93 23.62
CA LYS A 264 23.59 -11.19 24.87
C LYS A 264 22.30 -10.84 25.61
N LEU A 265 21.23 -10.53 24.87
CA LEU A 265 19.91 -10.21 25.44
C LEU A 265 19.09 -11.44 25.83
N THR A 266 19.53 -12.65 25.46
CA THR A 266 18.83 -13.91 25.81
C THR A 266 19.34 -14.54 27.09
N LEU A 267 20.41 -13.98 27.68
CA LEU A 267 20.96 -14.46 28.94
C LEU A 267 20.09 -13.98 30.10
N PRO A 268 19.60 -14.87 30.99
CA PRO A 268 18.89 -14.47 32.20
C PRO A 268 19.73 -13.46 33.00
N GLY A 269 19.12 -12.34 33.39
CA GLY A 269 19.79 -11.25 34.10
C GLY A 269 20.34 -10.12 33.21
N SER A 270 20.25 -10.23 31.89
CA SER A 270 20.44 -9.08 31.00
C SER A 270 19.34 -8.03 31.20
N ASP A 271 19.70 -6.76 31.09
CA ASP A 271 18.74 -5.64 31.10
C ASP A 271 18.94 -4.78 29.84
N PRO A 272 18.02 -4.83 28.86
CA PRO A 272 16.77 -5.60 28.85
C PRO A 272 16.95 -7.09 28.47
N TYR A 273 16.13 -7.96 29.06
CA TYR A 273 16.04 -9.38 28.71
C TYR A 273 14.99 -9.63 27.62
N TYR A 274 15.41 -10.25 26.51
CA TYR A 274 14.55 -10.70 25.43
C TYR A 274 14.87 -12.16 25.08
N PRO A 275 14.05 -13.13 25.48
CA PRO A 275 14.27 -14.53 25.14
C PRO A 275 14.14 -14.78 23.64
N LEU A 276 14.66 -15.91 23.15
CA LEU A 276 14.27 -16.42 21.84
C LEU A 276 12.86 -16.99 21.93
N HIS A 277 12.09 -16.88 20.84
CA HIS A 277 10.77 -17.51 20.80
C HIS A 277 10.92 -19.04 20.84
N PRO A 278 10.22 -19.75 21.74
CA PRO A 278 10.50 -21.17 22.00
C PRO A 278 10.09 -22.09 20.85
N THR A 279 9.06 -21.74 20.08
CA THR A 279 8.53 -22.59 19.00
C THR A 279 8.95 -22.14 17.60
N GLU A 280 9.56 -20.96 17.45
CA GLU A 280 10.02 -20.50 16.14
C GLU A 280 11.49 -20.90 16.00
N PRO A 281 11.88 -21.57 14.91
CA PRO A 281 13.29 -21.86 14.71
C PRO A 281 14.06 -20.54 14.57
N GLU A 282 15.28 -20.49 15.07
CA GLU A 282 16.10 -19.28 15.10
C GLU A 282 16.19 -18.60 13.73
N PHE A 283 16.31 -19.39 12.66
CA PHE A 283 16.42 -18.86 11.30
C PHE A 283 15.18 -18.09 10.82
N ALA A 284 14.00 -18.33 11.43
CA ALA A 284 12.77 -17.61 11.15
C ALA A 284 12.59 -16.38 12.05
N GLN A 285 13.38 -16.27 13.13
CA GLN A 285 13.33 -15.16 14.08
C GLN A 285 14.11 -13.94 13.61
N TYR A 286 15.12 -14.10 12.74
CA TYR A 286 15.78 -12.97 12.09
C TYR A 286 15.32 -12.84 10.64
N ARG A 287 14.75 -11.69 10.28
CA ARG A 287 14.18 -11.45 8.94
C ARG A 287 14.56 -10.08 8.42
N MET A 288 15.73 -10.00 7.79
CA MET A 288 16.17 -8.79 7.11
C MET A 288 15.26 -8.46 5.92
N PRO A 289 14.71 -7.24 5.83
CA PRO A 289 13.95 -6.80 4.66
C PRO A 289 14.81 -6.81 3.39
N ASP A 290 14.15 -6.92 2.23
CA ASP A 290 14.81 -6.76 0.93
C ASP A 290 15.66 -5.48 0.88
N PRO A 291 16.84 -5.47 0.23
CA PRO A 291 17.69 -4.28 0.13
C PRO A 291 16.97 -3.03 -0.39
N ASN A 292 16.01 -3.17 -1.31
CA ASN A 292 15.24 -2.03 -1.80
C ASN A 292 14.25 -1.53 -0.73
N ALA A 293 13.67 -2.44 0.05
CA ALA A 293 12.78 -2.07 1.15
C ALA A 293 13.53 -1.34 2.26
N SER A 294 14.68 -1.88 2.69
CA SER A 294 15.50 -1.28 3.75
C SER A 294 16.13 0.06 3.33
N ARG A 295 16.57 0.20 2.08
CA ARG A 295 17.22 1.43 1.59
C ARG A 295 16.24 2.55 1.23
N PHE A 296 15.08 2.21 0.66
CA PHE A 296 14.19 3.21 0.06
C PHE A 296 12.80 3.24 0.68
N LEU A 297 12.15 2.09 0.86
CA LEU A 297 10.75 2.06 1.30
C LEU A 297 10.62 2.40 2.78
N ILE A 298 11.32 1.70 3.67
CA ILE A 298 11.18 1.89 5.12
C ILE A 298 11.55 3.32 5.54
N PRO A 299 12.68 3.92 5.09
CA PRO A 299 13.00 5.31 5.41
C PRO A 299 11.96 6.30 4.87
N SER A 300 11.42 6.07 3.67
CA SER A 300 10.37 6.91 3.09
C SER A 300 9.07 6.84 3.90
N TYR A 301 8.69 5.64 4.39
CA TYR A 301 7.57 5.49 5.31
C TYR A 301 7.80 6.20 6.63
N ALA A 302 8.99 6.02 7.20
CA ALA A 302 9.32 6.66 8.46
C ALA A 302 9.26 8.19 8.33
N GLN A 303 9.75 8.75 7.22
CA GLN A 303 9.64 10.16 6.90
C GLN A 303 8.18 10.62 6.81
N HIS A 304 7.37 9.91 6.02
CA HIS A 304 5.97 10.24 5.86
C HIS A 304 5.24 10.27 7.21
N LEU A 305 5.45 9.25 8.04
CA LEU A 305 4.78 9.14 9.35
C LEU A 305 5.24 10.20 10.34
N ILE A 306 6.54 10.52 10.38
CA ILE A 306 7.04 11.62 11.24
C ILE A 306 6.37 12.93 10.82
N LEU A 307 6.33 13.25 9.53
CA LEU A 307 5.76 14.50 9.02
C LEU A 307 4.24 14.56 9.20
N GLU A 308 3.51 13.47 8.96
CA GLU A 308 2.06 13.41 9.16
C GLU A 308 1.69 13.54 10.65
N HIS A 309 2.54 13.02 11.53
CA HIS A 309 2.29 12.96 12.96
C HIS A 309 3.04 14.02 13.76
N THR A 310 3.45 15.13 13.14
CA THR A 310 4.01 16.28 13.85
C THR A 310 3.42 17.59 13.30
N PRO A 311 3.17 18.59 14.16
CA PRO A 311 2.50 19.82 13.74
C PRO A 311 3.40 20.74 12.89
N ASN A 312 4.71 20.66 13.05
CA ASN A 312 5.68 21.53 12.38
C ASN A 312 7.05 20.85 12.21
N ALA A 313 7.93 21.45 11.42
CA ALA A 313 9.25 20.92 11.12
C ALA A 313 10.18 20.79 12.35
N GLU A 314 10.03 21.67 13.34
CA GLU A 314 10.81 21.63 14.57
C GLU A 314 10.43 20.44 15.46
N ALA A 315 9.13 20.15 15.56
CA ALA A 315 8.65 18.92 16.20
C ALA A 315 9.15 17.70 15.43
N ALA A 316 9.02 17.69 14.09
CA ALA A 316 9.51 16.60 13.24
C ALA A 316 11.01 16.29 13.44
N ALA A 317 11.86 17.31 13.58
CA ALA A 317 13.29 17.15 13.82
C ALA A 317 13.61 16.53 15.20
N ARG A 318 12.71 16.67 16.16
CA ARG A 318 12.79 16.13 17.52
C ARG A 318 12.02 14.81 17.69
N THR A 319 11.45 14.29 16.61
CA THR A 319 10.68 13.05 16.62
C THR A 319 11.54 11.87 16.15
N THR A 320 11.46 10.77 16.89
CA THR A 320 11.92 9.46 16.43
C THR A 320 10.73 8.53 16.20
N LEU A 321 10.93 7.53 15.34
CA LEU A 321 9.93 6.55 14.98
C LEU A 321 10.50 5.15 15.13
N LYS A 322 10.06 4.40 16.14
CA LYS A 322 10.35 2.97 16.23
C LYS A 322 9.33 2.20 15.40
N MET A 323 9.80 1.41 14.44
CA MET A 323 8.92 0.69 13.52
C MET A 323 8.96 -0.82 13.77
N TYR A 324 7.79 -1.45 13.78
CA TYR A 324 7.62 -2.88 13.96
C TYR A 324 6.74 -3.44 12.85
N ARG A 325 7.19 -4.52 12.22
CA ARG A 325 6.34 -5.34 11.34
C ARG A 325 5.63 -6.37 12.18
N LEU A 326 4.32 -6.32 12.25
CA LEU A 326 3.50 -7.35 12.89
C LEU A 326 3.04 -8.34 11.83
N GLU A 327 3.57 -9.56 11.88
CA GLU A 327 3.13 -10.67 11.04
C GLU A 327 2.13 -11.51 11.83
N HIS A 328 0.90 -11.64 11.32
CA HIS A 328 -0.12 -12.48 11.95
C HIS A 328 0.08 -13.95 11.59
N ARG A 329 0.11 -14.86 12.56
CA ARG A 329 0.15 -16.30 12.30
C ARG A 329 -1.24 -16.78 11.87
N THR A 330 -1.34 -17.32 10.65
CA THR A 330 -2.54 -18.04 10.22
C THR A 330 -2.82 -19.17 11.20
N LEU A 331 -4.01 -19.12 11.78
CA LEU A 331 -4.46 -20.12 12.75
C LEU A 331 -5.10 -21.29 12.02
N PRO A 332 -4.75 -22.54 12.36
CA PRO A 332 -5.50 -23.70 11.88
C PRO A 332 -6.88 -23.71 12.55
N VAL A 333 -7.86 -24.40 11.94
CA VAL A 333 -9.25 -24.45 12.42
C VAL A 333 -9.32 -24.97 13.87
N GLU A 334 -8.48 -25.94 14.20
CA GLU A 334 -8.37 -26.56 15.52
C GLU A 334 -8.06 -25.53 16.60
N ALA A 335 -7.18 -24.56 16.31
CA ALA A 335 -6.81 -23.51 17.26
C ALA A 335 -8.00 -22.59 17.61
N PHE A 336 -8.94 -22.37 16.68
CA PHE A 336 -10.15 -21.57 16.93
C PHE A 336 -11.15 -22.26 17.86
N ILE A 337 -11.13 -23.60 17.94
CA ILE A 337 -11.99 -24.38 18.83
C ILE A 337 -11.25 -24.89 20.07
N GLY A 338 -10.00 -24.48 20.27
CA GLY A 338 -9.17 -24.87 21.41
C GLY A 338 -8.47 -26.22 21.26
N VAL A 339 -8.71 -26.94 20.17
CA VAL A 339 -8.07 -28.23 19.89
C VAL A 339 -6.60 -27.99 19.51
N GLY A 340 -5.68 -28.60 20.26
CA GLY A 340 -4.24 -28.44 20.05
C GLY A 340 -3.61 -27.21 20.72
N ASN A 341 -4.39 -26.35 21.39
CA ASN A 341 -3.84 -25.31 22.25
C ASN A 341 -3.42 -25.93 23.59
N PRO A 342 -2.27 -25.55 24.18
CA PRO A 342 -1.77 -26.15 25.42
C PRO A 342 -2.75 -26.09 26.61
N ASP A 343 -3.63 -25.10 26.62
CA ASP A 343 -4.62 -24.83 27.66
C ASP A 343 -6.05 -25.29 27.26
N GLY A 344 -6.23 -25.81 26.05
CA GLY A 344 -7.55 -26.18 25.52
C GLY A 344 -8.49 -24.99 25.23
N VAL A 345 -8.01 -23.75 25.35
CA VAL A 345 -8.84 -22.55 25.20
C VAL A 345 -8.87 -22.11 23.74
N PRO A 346 -10.05 -21.79 23.16
CA PRO A 346 -10.15 -21.17 21.84
C PRO A 346 -9.22 -19.97 21.65
N THR A 347 -8.36 -20.02 20.63
CA THR A 347 -7.49 -18.89 20.29
C THR A 347 -8.25 -17.89 19.42
N ASN A 348 -8.42 -16.69 19.94
CA ASN A 348 -8.92 -15.55 19.16
C ASN A 348 -7.85 -15.10 18.14
N PRO A 349 -8.20 -14.83 16.87
CA PRO A 349 -7.25 -14.34 15.87
C PRO A 349 -6.60 -13.00 16.25
N TYR A 350 -7.21 -12.23 17.14
CA TYR A 350 -6.67 -10.98 17.67
C TYR A 350 -5.91 -11.17 19.00
N ASN A 351 -5.65 -12.41 19.42
CA ASN A 351 -4.83 -12.67 20.59
C ASN A 351 -3.38 -12.21 20.29
N PRO A 352 -2.74 -11.42 21.16
CA PRO A 352 -1.36 -10.93 20.96
C PRO A 352 -0.34 -12.03 20.63
N MET A 353 -0.49 -13.23 21.20
CA MET A 353 0.39 -14.37 20.92
C MET A 353 0.31 -14.90 19.48
N THR A 354 -0.68 -14.46 18.71
CA THR A 354 -0.81 -14.80 17.28
C THR A 354 0.01 -13.87 16.39
N TYR A 355 0.59 -12.80 16.94
CA TYR A 355 1.41 -11.86 16.17
C TYR A 355 2.90 -12.07 16.42
N ARG A 356 3.70 -11.86 15.37
CA ARG A 356 5.16 -11.92 15.38
C ARG A 356 5.71 -10.53 15.05
N PRO A 357 6.01 -9.69 16.06
CA PRO A 357 6.62 -8.39 15.84
C PRO A 357 8.09 -8.52 15.46
N TYR A 358 8.48 -8.00 14.30
CA TYR A 358 9.89 -7.83 13.91
C TYR A 358 10.25 -6.36 14.00
N PHE A 359 11.33 -6.03 14.72
CA PHE A 359 11.79 -4.64 14.82
C PHE A 359 12.48 -4.22 13.52
N LEU A 360 12.00 -3.15 12.88
CA LEU A 360 12.57 -2.63 11.64
C LEU A 360 13.56 -1.49 11.86
N GLY A 361 13.72 -1.02 13.10
CA GLY A 361 14.64 0.05 13.45
C GLY A 361 13.95 1.27 14.08
N GLU A 362 14.77 2.15 14.63
CA GLU A 362 14.37 3.48 15.08
C GLU A 362 14.88 4.51 14.09
N TYR A 363 14.00 5.35 13.59
CA TYR A 363 14.31 6.32 12.55
C TYR A 363 14.16 7.74 13.07
N ARG A 364 15.01 8.66 12.62
CA ARG A 364 14.85 10.09 12.90
C ARG A 364 14.98 10.91 11.63
N LEU A 365 14.32 12.08 11.64
CA LEU A 365 14.57 13.10 10.62
C LEU A 365 15.95 13.72 10.87
N THR A 366 16.80 13.74 9.85
CA THR A 366 18.05 14.49 9.86
C THR A 366 17.86 15.77 9.06
N SER A 367 18.31 16.89 9.63
CA SER A 367 18.01 18.22 9.12
C SER A 367 18.76 18.57 7.83
N GLU A 368 19.76 17.80 7.42
CA GLU A 368 20.66 18.19 6.33
C GLU A 368 21.12 16.96 5.52
N ASP A 369 20.67 16.84 4.28
CA ASP A 369 21.48 16.21 3.23
C ASP A 369 22.45 17.30 2.72
N PRO A 370 23.77 17.17 2.89
CA PRO A 370 24.74 18.15 2.39
C PRO A 370 24.59 18.41 0.88
N ASN A 371 24.10 17.41 0.14
CA ASN A 371 23.87 17.51 -1.30
C ASN A 371 22.50 18.08 -1.67
N HIS A 372 21.51 18.02 -0.75
CA HIS A 372 20.15 18.49 -0.97
C HIS A 372 19.54 19.09 0.31
N PRO A 373 20.01 20.29 0.74
CA PRO A 373 19.60 20.90 2.01
C PRO A 373 18.10 21.21 2.12
N ARG A 374 17.34 21.09 1.03
CA ARG A 374 15.88 21.27 1.00
C ARG A 374 15.08 19.97 1.13
N LYS A 375 15.72 18.80 1.17
CA LYS A 375 15.05 17.51 1.34
C LYS A 375 15.41 16.93 2.69
N ALA A 376 14.46 16.96 3.62
CA ALA A 376 14.61 16.23 4.87
C ALA A 376 14.88 14.75 4.55
N ARG A 377 15.92 14.18 5.16
CA ARG A 377 16.24 12.76 5.04
C ARG A 377 15.85 12.08 6.34
N VAL A 378 15.48 10.81 6.25
CA VAL A 378 15.34 9.97 7.43
C VAL A 378 16.48 8.97 7.47
N GLU A 379 17.08 8.83 8.64
CA GLU A 379 18.19 7.93 8.88
C GLU A 379 17.84 6.98 10.03
N LEU A 380 18.40 5.77 9.95
CA LEU A 380 18.32 4.78 11.01
C LEU A 380 19.23 5.24 12.16
N VAL A 381 18.66 5.42 13.35
CA VAL A 381 19.35 5.95 14.53
C VAL A 381 20.52 5.07 14.94
N ASP A 382 20.32 3.76 14.91
CA ASP A 382 21.36 2.78 15.24
C ASP A 382 21.29 1.58 14.27
N PRO A 383 22.17 1.54 13.24
CA PRO A 383 22.31 0.39 12.35
C PRO A 383 22.78 -0.88 13.06
N GLN A 384 23.31 -0.74 14.28
CA GLN A 384 23.87 -1.80 15.09
C GLN A 384 22.97 -2.12 16.30
N ALA A 385 21.70 -1.74 16.27
CA ALA A 385 20.75 -2.08 17.33
C ALA A 385 20.61 -3.61 17.46
N ASP A 386 20.72 -4.12 18.69
CA ASP A 386 20.78 -5.56 18.97
C ASP A 386 19.53 -6.34 18.50
N MET A 387 18.38 -5.67 18.46
CA MET A 387 17.10 -6.25 18.04
C MET A 387 16.75 -5.96 16.58
N LEU A 388 17.60 -5.27 15.81
CA LEU A 388 17.29 -4.90 14.43
C LEU A 388 17.00 -6.15 13.59
N TYR A 389 15.81 -6.18 12.98
CA TYR A 389 15.23 -7.26 12.19
C TYR A 389 14.95 -8.58 12.93
N TRP A 390 15.07 -8.60 14.26
CA TRP A 390 14.73 -9.74 15.09
C TRP A 390 13.25 -9.73 15.50
N LEU A 391 12.72 -10.94 15.65
CA LEU A 391 11.46 -11.23 16.30
C LEU A 391 11.55 -10.83 17.77
N ILE A 392 10.61 -9.99 18.19
CA ILE A 392 10.35 -9.68 19.59
C ILE A 392 9.28 -10.67 20.06
N PRO A 393 9.58 -11.56 21.02
CA PRO A 393 8.65 -12.64 21.38
C PRO A 393 7.44 -12.10 22.15
N ILE A 394 6.27 -12.68 21.92
CA ILE A 394 5.10 -12.53 22.79
C ILE A 394 4.83 -13.91 23.34
N MET A 395 5.08 -14.08 24.64
CA MET A 395 5.09 -15.41 25.26
C MET A 395 3.93 -15.57 26.24
N PRO A 396 3.43 -16.79 26.47
CA PRO A 396 2.55 -17.06 27.60
C PRO A 396 3.20 -16.61 28.91
N ASN A 397 2.41 -16.03 29.79
CA ASN A 397 2.87 -15.67 31.11
C ASN A 397 2.83 -16.90 32.03
N ALA A 398 4.00 -17.42 32.41
CA ALA A 398 4.12 -18.61 33.26
C ALA A 398 3.83 -18.35 34.75
N GLY A 399 3.63 -17.08 35.16
CA GLY A 399 3.46 -16.72 36.56
C GLY A 399 2.04 -17.01 37.08
N PRO A 400 1.89 -17.65 38.26
CA PRO A 400 0.60 -17.81 38.91
C PRO A 400 0.11 -16.44 39.43
N GLY A 401 -0.86 -15.84 38.76
CA GLY A 401 -1.49 -14.60 39.20
C GLY A 401 -2.68 -14.23 38.35
N ALA A 402 -3.88 -14.27 38.94
CA ALA A 402 -5.15 -13.99 38.27
C ALA A 402 -5.24 -12.58 37.66
N ASP A 403 -4.45 -11.63 38.18
CA ASP A 403 -4.47 -10.22 37.77
C ASP A 403 -3.46 -9.88 36.65
N LYS A 404 -2.65 -10.84 36.21
CA LYS A 404 -1.64 -10.60 35.18
C LYS A 404 -2.20 -10.91 33.79
N LYS A 405 -1.75 -10.13 32.79
CA LYS A 405 -2.01 -10.46 31.38
C LYS A 405 -1.58 -11.91 31.11
N PRO A 406 -2.33 -12.67 30.29
CA PRO A 406 -2.00 -14.07 30.00
C PRO A 406 -0.71 -14.23 29.17
N PHE A 407 -0.12 -13.12 28.73
CA PHE A 407 1.13 -13.08 27.96
C PHE A 407 2.07 -12.00 28.50
N VAL A 408 3.37 -12.19 28.23
CA VAL A 408 4.43 -11.22 28.42
C VAL A 408 4.66 -10.49 27.09
N ASP A 409 4.46 -9.18 27.11
CA ASP A 409 4.55 -8.31 25.94
C ASP A 409 5.94 -7.70 25.82
N HIS A 410 6.90 -8.44 25.23
CA HIS A 410 8.23 -7.88 25.01
C HIS A 410 8.25 -6.76 23.96
N LEU A 411 7.22 -6.63 23.11
CA LEU A 411 7.10 -5.49 22.20
C LEU A 411 6.94 -4.20 23.00
N SER A 412 6.04 -4.17 23.98
CA SER A 412 5.86 -3.04 24.89
C SER A 412 7.14 -2.71 25.66
N ILE A 413 7.83 -3.74 26.16
CA ILE A 413 9.10 -3.59 26.90
C ILE A 413 10.18 -2.96 26.00
N HIS A 414 10.36 -3.49 24.79
CA HIS A 414 11.34 -3.00 23.82
C HIS A 414 11.01 -1.60 23.28
N ALA A 415 9.74 -1.31 23.09
CA ALA A 415 9.28 0.02 22.73
C ALA A 415 9.53 1.03 23.85
N GLY A 416 9.48 0.58 25.12
CA GLY A 416 9.45 1.44 26.31
C GLY A 416 8.10 2.13 26.50
N HIS A 417 7.05 1.61 25.86
CA HIS A 417 5.69 2.15 25.89
C HIS A 417 4.68 1.03 25.64
N ALA A 418 3.60 0.98 26.41
CA ALA A 418 2.61 -0.08 26.31
C ALA A 418 1.91 -0.06 24.93
N PHE A 419 1.90 -1.19 24.23
CA PHE A 419 1.15 -1.40 22.99
C PHE A 419 -0.28 -1.84 23.32
N ASP A 420 -1.25 -1.13 22.74
CA ASP A 420 -2.66 -1.47 22.85
C ASP A 420 -3.05 -2.43 21.70
N TRP A 421 -3.01 -3.72 22.02
CA TRP A 421 -3.37 -4.80 21.09
C TRP A 421 -4.81 -4.75 20.59
N SER A 422 -5.71 -4.03 21.28
CA SER A 422 -7.09 -3.89 20.81
C SER A 422 -7.20 -3.09 19.52
N GLN A 423 -6.18 -2.27 19.19
CA GLN A 423 -6.13 -1.48 17.96
C GLN A 423 -6.00 -2.32 16.68
N LEU A 424 -5.69 -3.62 16.81
CA LEU A 424 -5.59 -4.56 15.70
C LEU A 424 -6.95 -5.20 15.31
N ARG A 425 -7.99 -4.98 16.11
CA ARG A 425 -9.38 -5.35 15.79
C ARG A 425 -9.97 -4.34 14.82
#